data_AF-A0A543KKR5-F1
#
_entry.id   AF-A0A543KKR5-F1
#
_cell.length_a   1.000
_cell.length_b   1.000
_cell.length_c   1.000
_cell.angle_alpha   90.00
_cell.angle_beta   90.00
_cell.angle_gamma   90.00
#
_symmetry.space_group_name_H-M   'P 1'
#
loop_
_entity.id
_entity.type
_entity.pdbx_description
1 polymer ?
#
loop_
_entity_poly.entity_id
_entity_poly.type
_entity_poly.pdbx_seq_one_letter_code
_entity_poly.pdbx_strand_id
1 'polypeptide(L)'
;MSDRETPARDVLALLDRAAAHTPPLHLDRRDVVSRGRQIRRRRRAGGAGTAVGVLALAGAVWLGSGVAGDALRGAEQISPAGVGREVDAQQYAEDPVAGTGSAPVGPGGSVVLLGETYEVSTDAHGWPQLLDEDGSVFLTVSDADGPPAGDGGGVVMWRDHWWPWSDRTEIYFAVDGQPTLAPDVEGQDAVTISGPAGVVGLVAVPPGS
;
A
#
# COMPACT_ATOMS: atom_id res chain seq x y z
N MET A 1 -27.81 44.81 -39.98
CA MET A 1 -27.29 45.63 -38.86
C MET A 1 -28.31 45.47 -37.76
N SER A 2 -28.08 44.85 -36.61
CA SER A 2 -26.86 44.49 -35.91
C SER A 2 -27.26 43.36 -34.93
N ASP A 3 -26.52 42.26 -34.88
CA ASP A 3 -26.66 41.22 -33.84
C ASP A 3 -25.44 40.26 -33.87
N ARG A 4 -24.25 40.80 -33.59
CA ARG A 4 -22.99 40.02 -33.49
C ARG A 4 -22.12 40.43 -32.28
N GLU A 5 -22.74 40.92 -31.21
CA GLU A 5 -22.00 41.47 -30.05
C GLU A 5 -21.97 40.55 -28.81
N THR A 6 -22.49 39.31 -28.91
CA THR A 6 -22.71 38.42 -27.77
C THR A 6 -21.51 37.62 -27.23
N PRO A 7 -20.48 37.20 -28.02
CA PRO A 7 -19.50 36.24 -27.49
C PRO A 7 -18.51 36.86 -26.50
N ALA A 8 -18.26 38.16 -26.56
CA ALA A 8 -17.29 38.82 -25.69
C ALA A 8 -17.77 38.93 -24.23
N ARG A 9 -19.09 39.05 -24.00
CA ARG A 9 -19.66 39.17 -22.64
C ARG A 9 -19.63 37.84 -21.89
N ASP A 10 -19.83 36.74 -22.59
CA ASP A 10 -19.81 35.39 -21.99
C ASP A 10 -18.40 34.96 -21.57
N VAL A 11 -17.38 35.32 -22.35
CA VAL A 11 -15.98 35.06 -22.00
C VAL A 11 -15.57 35.85 -20.75
N LEU A 12 -15.98 37.12 -20.65
CA LEU A 12 -15.69 37.93 -19.46
C LEU A 12 -16.40 37.39 -18.21
N ALA A 13 -17.65 36.94 -18.33
CA ALA A 13 -18.37 36.32 -17.22
C ALA A 13 -17.74 35.00 -16.76
N LEU A 14 -17.22 34.19 -17.69
CA LEU A 14 -16.46 32.97 -17.37
C LEU A 14 -15.14 33.27 -16.67
N LEU A 15 -14.40 34.28 -17.13
CA LEU A 15 -13.14 34.70 -16.51
C LEU A 15 -13.36 35.28 -15.11
N ASP A 16 -14.41 36.08 -14.91
CA ASP A 16 -14.74 36.66 -13.61
C ASP A 16 -15.15 35.58 -12.59
N ARG A 17 -15.90 34.57 -13.05
CA ARG A 17 -16.21 33.38 -12.24
C ARG A 17 -14.96 32.55 -11.91
N ALA A 18 -14.03 32.40 -12.84
CA ALA A 18 -12.77 31.71 -12.57
C ALA A 18 -11.87 32.50 -11.61
N ALA A 19 -11.85 33.83 -11.72
CA ALA A 19 -11.13 34.71 -10.81
C ALA A 19 -11.65 34.61 -9.37
N ALA A 20 -12.98 34.54 -9.20
CA ALA A 20 -13.61 34.36 -7.88
C ALA A 20 -13.27 33.01 -7.20
N HIS A 21 -12.82 32.02 -7.98
CA HIS A 21 -12.41 30.70 -7.49
C HIS A 21 -10.90 30.46 -7.57
N THR A 22 -10.10 31.49 -7.83
CA THR A 22 -8.64 31.34 -7.85
C THR A 22 -8.17 31.11 -6.41
N PRO A 23 -7.53 29.97 -6.10
CA PRO A 23 -7.04 29.70 -4.75
C PRO A 23 -6.02 30.77 -4.34
N PRO A 24 -5.95 31.14 -3.05
CA PRO A 24 -5.07 32.20 -2.60
C PRO A 24 -3.61 31.88 -2.99
N LEU A 25 -2.96 32.82 -3.69
CA LEU A 25 -1.58 32.70 -4.22
C LEU A 25 -0.50 32.64 -3.13
N HIS A 26 -0.90 32.66 -1.86
CA HIS A 26 0.00 32.56 -0.72
C HIS A 26 -0.24 31.23 -0.01
N LEU A 27 0.03 30.13 -0.70
CA LEU A 27 0.17 28.84 -0.03
C LEU A 27 1.55 28.84 0.62
N ASP A 28 1.60 29.11 1.93
CA ASP A 28 2.82 28.89 2.70
C ASP A 28 3.20 27.41 2.58
N ARG A 29 4.45 27.14 2.22
CA ARG A 29 5.00 25.78 2.16
C ARG A 29 4.74 25.02 3.46
N ARG A 30 4.77 25.71 4.60
CA ARG A 30 4.48 25.10 5.91
C ARG A 30 3.04 24.62 6.03
N ASP A 31 2.09 25.32 5.44
CA ASP A 31 0.67 24.95 5.45
C ASP A 31 0.37 23.76 4.55
N VAL A 32 1.07 23.65 3.41
CA VAL A 32 0.96 22.47 2.53
C VAL A 32 1.52 21.22 3.23
N VAL A 33 2.69 21.35 3.87
CA VAL A 33 3.30 20.23 4.61
C VAL A 33 2.48 19.85 5.84
N SER A 34 1.96 20.84 6.58
CA SER A 34 1.12 20.57 7.76
C SER A 34 -0.19 19.90 7.37
N ARG A 35 -0.84 20.36 6.29
CA ARG A 35 -2.07 19.74 5.74
C ARG A 35 -1.81 18.34 5.20
N GLY A 36 -0.70 18.12 4.50
CA GLY A 36 -0.28 16.78 4.05
C GLY A 36 -0.06 15.82 5.23
N ARG A 37 0.66 16.27 6.27
CA ARG A 37 0.84 15.50 7.52
C ARG A 37 -0.48 15.25 8.24
N GLN A 38 -1.40 16.22 8.24
CA GLN A 38 -2.71 16.09 8.88
C GLN A 38 -3.60 15.07 8.17
N ILE A 39 -3.61 15.05 6.83
CA ILE A 39 -4.33 14.04 6.04
C ILE A 39 -3.74 12.65 6.31
N ARG A 40 -2.40 12.52 6.35
CA ARG A 40 -1.72 11.25 6.67
C ARG A 40 -2.04 10.77 8.09
N ARG A 41 -2.07 11.67 9.09
CA ARG A 41 -2.45 11.32 10.47
C ARG A 41 -3.92 10.93 10.62
N ARG A 42 -4.84 11.59 9.89
CA ARG A 42 -6.27 11.23 9.93
C ARG A 42 -6.54 9.84 9.35
N ARG A 43 -5.76 9.41 8.35
CA ARG A 43 -5.82 8.02 7.86
C ARG A 43 -5.38 7.02 8.93
N ARG A 44 -4.26 7.30 9.63
CA ARG A 44 -3.78 6.44 10.75
C ARG A 44 -4.74 6.37 11.94
N ALA A 45 -5.47 7.44 12.25
CA ALA A 45 -6.41 7.45 13.39
C ALA A 45 -7.79 6.87 13.06
N GLY A 46 -8.14 6.73 11.76
CA GLY A 46 -9.41 6.15 11.32
C GLY A 46 -9.43 4.61 11.24
N GLY A 47 -8.27 3.96 11.09
CA GLY A 47 -8.17 2.51 10.87
C GLY A 47 -8.25 1.63 12.12
N ALA A 48 -8.01 2.17 13.33
CA ALA A 48 -8.02 1.38 14.56
C ALA A 48 -9.41 1.20 15.21
N GLY A 49 -10.48 1.76 14.62
CA GLY A 49 -11.78 1.90 15.30
C GLY A 49 -12.99 1.23 14.67
N THR A 50 -12.90 0.67 13.46
CA THR A 50 -14.10 0.23 12.70
C THR A 50 -14.04 -1.24 12.25
N ALA A 51 -13.55 -2.14 13.10
CA ALA A 51 -13.61 -3.60 12.84
C ALA A 51 -14.66 -4.34 13.70
N VAL A 52 -15.62 -3.63 14.31
CA VAL A 52 -16.76 -4.25 15.00
C VAL A 52 -18.05 -3.64 14.47
N GLY A 53 -18.62 -4.20 13.40
CA GLY A 53 -19.96 -3.78 13.00
C GLY A 53 -20.49 -4.08 11.59
N VAL A 54 -19.86 -4.92 10.77
CA VAL A 54 -20.42 -5.22 9.42
C VAL A 54 -20.50 -6.72 9.07
N LEU A 55 -20.00 -7.63 9.92
CA LEU A 55 -20.20 -9.08 9.77
C LEU A 55 -21.56 -9.57 10.30
N ALA A 56 -22.62 -8.77 10.17
CA ALA A 56 -23.98 -9.16 10.60
C ALA A 56 -25.04 -9.14 9.48
N LEU A 57 -24.73 -8.64 8.27
CA LEU A 57 -25.75 -8.50 7.21
C LEU A 57 -25.50 -9.32 5.94
N ALA A 58 -24.32 -9.93 5.78
CA ALA A 58 -23.99 -10.72 4.58
C ALA A 58 -24.26 -12.24 4.71
N GLY A 59 -24.91 -12.68 5.79
CA GLY A 59 -25.33 -14.09 5.97
C GLY A 59 -26.77 -14.40 5.55
N ALA A 60 -27.62 -13.37 5.35
CA ALA A 60 -29.07 -13.56 5.23
C ALA A 60 -29.58 -13.78 3.79
N VAL A 61 -28.73 -13.59 2.77
CA VAL A 61 -29.18 -13.62 1.36
C VAL A 61 -28.88 -14.96 0.66
N TRP A 62 -28.00 -15.81 1.21
CA TRP A 62 -27.58 -17.04 0.52
C TRP A 62 -28.37 -18.30 0.92
N LEU A 63 -29.26 -18.24 1.92
CA LEU A 63 -30.08 -19.38 2.37
C LEU A 63 -31.56 -19.29 1.95
N GLY A 64 -31.87 -18.47 0.95
CA GLY A 64 -33.23 -18.04 0.63
C GLY A 64 -33.84 -18.56 -0.66
N SER A 65 -33.50 -19.75 -1.17
CA SER A 65 -34.29 -20.38 -2.23
C SER A 65 -34.10 -21.90 -2.31
N GLY A 66 -34.84 -22.63 -1.48
CA GLY A 66 -35.08 -24.04 -1.77
C GLY A 66 -35.41 -24.88 -0.54
N VAL A 67 -36.63 -25.41 -0.57
CA VAL A 67 -37.01 -26.71 0.02
C VAL A 67 -37.42 -26.68 1.49
N ALA A 68 -38.75 -26.66 1.64
CA ALA A 68 -39.55 -27.34 2.65
C ALA A 68 -38.83 -28.38 3.53
N GLY A 69 -39.06 -28.31 4.85
CA GLY A 69 -38.87 -29.45 5.74
C GLY A 69 -38.32 -29.08 7.11
N ASP A 70 -39.24 -28.88 8.06
CA ASP A 70 -39.23 -29.56 9.35
C ASP A 70 -37.86 -29.94 9.96
N ALA A 71 -37.35 -29.13 10.88
CA ALA A 71 -36.61 -29.60 12.06
C ALA A 71 -36.40 -28.45 13.06
N LEU A 72 -37.38 -28.31 13.95
CA LEU A 72 -37.18 -27.75 15.28
C LEU A 72 -36.19 -28.62 16.08
N ARG A 73 -35.38 -27.94 16.92
CA ARG A 73 -34.57 -28.43 18.06
C ARG A 73 -33.09 -28.72 17.78
N GLY A 74 -32.28 -27.77 18.24
CA GLY A 74 -30.86 -27.96 18.51
C GLY A 74 -30.20 -26.64 18.85
N ALA A 75 -30.65 -25.96 19.91
CA ALA A 75 -29.94 -24.80 20.44
C ALA A 75 -28.64 -25.29 21.08
N GLU A 76 -27.56 -25.31 20.29
CA GLU A 76 -26.21 -25.58 20.77
C GLU A 76 -25.70 -24.34 21.51
N GLN A 77 -25.61 -24.47 22.84
CA GLN A 77 -25.13 -23.44 23.74
C GLN A 77 -23.60 -23.41 23.63
N ILE A 78 -23.06 -22.51 22.80
CA ILE A 78 -21.60 -22.33 22.69
C ILE A 78 -21.15 -21.44 23.85
N SER A 79 -20.52 -22.05 24.84
CA SER A 79 -19.83 -21.36 25.94
C SER A 79 -18.67 -20.52 25.39
N PRO A 80 -18.57 -19.22 25.75
CA PRO A 80 -17.37 -18.44 25.45
C PRO A 80 -16.23 -18.93 26.35
N ALA A 81 -15.26 -19.64 25.76
CA ALA A 81 -13.99 -19.90 26.43
C ALA A 81 -13.24 -18.57 26.61
N GLY A 82 -12.98 -18.21 27.86
CA GLY A 82 -12.25 -17.00 28.21
C GLY A 82 -10.83 -17.03 27.64
N VAL A 83 -10.52 -16.05 26.79
CA VAL A 83 -9.18 -15.81 26.29
C VAL A 83 -8.43 -14.98 27.33
N GLY A 84 -7.72 -15.65 28.23
CA GLY A 84 -6.67 -15.03 29.03
C GLY A 84 -5.44 -14.85 28.14
N ARG A 85 -5.28 -13.67 27.53
CA ARG A 85 -4.03 -13.29 26.86
C ARG A 85 -3.10 -12.70 27.90
N GLU A 86 -2.33 -13.56 28.55
CA GLU A 86 -1.16 -13.15 29.31
C GLU A 86 -0.07 -12.78 28.30
N VAL A 87 0.20 -11.49 28.17
CA VAL A 87 1.26 -10.96 27.30
C VAL A 87 2.51 -10.86 28.16
N ASP A 88 3.33 -11.90 28.14
CA ASP A 88 4.68 -11.86 28.69
C ASP A 88 5.54 -10.94 27.81
N ALA A 89 5.66 -9.68 28.23
CA ALA A 89 6.55 -8.70 27.65
C ALA A 89 7.92 -8.78 28.32
N GLN A 90 8.71 -9.81 28.00
CA GLN A 90 10.17 -9.80 28.21
C GLN A 90 10.86 -10.50 27.04
N GLN A 91 10.84 -9.86 25.89
CA GLN A 91 11.76 -10.19 24.80
C GLN A 91 13.02 -9.35 25.00
N TYR A 92 14.09 -10.04 25.42
CA TYR A 92 15.42 -9.48 25.60
C TYR A 92 15.87 -8.83 24.28
N ALA A 93 16.34 -7.58 24.38
CA ALA A 93 17.01 -6.89 23.30
C ALA A 93 18.36 -7.57 23.05
N GLU A 94 18.38 -8.52 22.13
CA GLU A 94 19.62 -8.99 21.52
C GLU A 94 19.97 -8.01 20.39
N ASP A 95 21.21 -7.50 20.41
CA ASP A 95 21.77 -6.70 19.33
C ASP A 95 21.54 -7.40 17.97
N PRO A 96 20.94 -6.75 16.96
CA PRO A 96 20.72 -7.38 15.67
C PRO A 96 22.06 -7.59 14.97
N VAL A 97 22.55 -8.82 15.01
CA VAL A 97 23.62 -9.29 14.14
C VAL A 97 23.09 -9.21 12.70
N ALA A 98 23.62 -8.26 11.92
CA ALA A 98 23.39 -8.18 10.49
C ALA A 98 23.74 -9.53 9.84
N GLY A 99 22.73 -10.24 9.33
CA GLY A 99 22.94 -11.45 8.54
C GLY A 99 22.19 -12.71 8.94
N THR A 100 21.07 -12.64 9.66
CA THR A 100 20.12 -13.77 9.70
C THR A 100 19.07 -13.55 8.62
N GLY A 101 19.26 -14.19 7.47
CA GLY A 101 18.33 -14.15 6.35
C GLY A 101 16.93 -14.52 6.83
N SER A 102 16.05 -13.51 6.93
CA SER A 102 14.64 -13.73 7.19
C SER A 102 14.09 -14.65 6.11
N ALA A 103 13.33 -15.66 6.51
CA ALA A 103 12.66 -16.53 5.56
C ALA A 103 11.82 -15.69 4.59
N PRO A 104 11.72 -16.08 3.30
CA PRO A 104 10.91 -15.36 2.33
C PRO A 104 9.46 -15.21 2.80
N VAL A 105 8.94 -13.99 2.74
CA VAL A 105 7.56 -13.68 3.11
C VAL A 105 6.64 -14.03 1.94
N GLY A 106 5.74 -14.99 2.14
CA GLY A 106 4.80 -15.44 1.12
C GLY A 106 3.51 -14.60 1.05
N PRO A 107 2.57 -14.96 0.14
CA PRO A 107 1.32 -14.22 -0.05
C PRO A 107 0.45 -14.16 1.22
N GLY A 108 -0.16 -13.01 1.47
CA GLY A 108 -0.88 -12.68 2.71
C GLY A 108 0.03 -12.27 3.88
N GLY A 109 1.35 -12.37 3.72
CA GLY A 109 2.32 -11.83 4.66
C GLY A 109 2.50 -10.32 4.50
N SER A 110 3.18 -9.69 5.47
CA SER A 110 3.49 -8.26 5.40
C SER A 110 4.99 -8.02 5.51
N VAL A 111 5.48 -7.02 4.77
CA VAL A 111 6.87 -6.56 4.82
C VAL A 111 6.93 -5.06 5.13
N VAL A 112 8.01 -4.62 5.78
CA VAL A 112 8.28 -3.20 5.97
C VAL A 112 9.34 -2.77 4.98
N LEU A 113 9.02 -1.79 4.14
CA LEU A 113 9.92 -1.23 3.13
C LEU A 113 9.75 0.29 3.15
N LEU A 114 10.84 1.07 3.19
CA LEU A 114 10.78 2.54 3.29
C LEU A 114 9.98 3.05 4.50
N GLY A 115 9.95 2.28 5.59
CA GLY A 115 9.14 2.58 6.78
C GLY A 115 7.63 2.48 6.58
N GLU A 116 7.17 1.90 5.48
CA GLU A 116 5.77 1.60 5.20
C GLU A 116 5.54 0.08 5.16
N THR A 117 4.34 -0.37 5.53
CA THR A 117 3.98 -1.78 5.56
C THR A 117 3.22 -2.13 4.31
N TYR A 118 3.68 -3.17 3.61
CA TYR A 118 3.06 -3.67 2.39
C TYR A 118 2.60 -5.11 2.59
N GLU A 119 1.46 -5.46 2.01
CA GLU A 119 1.01 -6.85 1.91
C GLU A 119 1.64 -7.51 0.69
N VAL A 120 2.17 -8.71 0.89
CA VAL A 120 2.65 -9.56 -0.21
C VAL A 120 1.45 -10.23 -0.85
N SER A 121 1.23 -10.00 -2.14
CA SER A 121 0.22 -10.67 -2.96
C SER A 121 0.89 -11.34 -4.16
N THR A 122 0.13 -12.00 -5.01
CA THR A 122 0.59 -12.48 -6.32
C THR A 122 -0.16 -11.80 -7.46
N ASP A 123 0.51 -11.55 -8.58
CA ASP A 123 -0.13 -11.13 -9.82
C ASP A 123 -0.77 -12.30 -10.58
N ALA A 124 -1.27 -12.02 -11.79
CA ALA A 124 -1.90 -13.01 -12.66
C ALA A 124 -0.96 -14.13 -13.13
N HIS A 125 0.35 -13.92 -13.05
CA HIS A 125 1.40 -14.87 -13.43
C HIS A 125 1.96 -15.63 -12.23
N GLY A 126 1.50 -15.32 -11.00
CA GLY A 126 1.96 -15.95 -9.77
C GLY A 126 3.26 -15.35 -9.23
N TRP A 127 3.74 -14.23 -9.77
CA TRP A 127 4.88 -13.51 -9.21
C TRP A 127 4.45 -12.66 -8.02
N PRO A 128 5.32 -12.50 -7.02
CA PRO A 128 4.99 -11.68 -5.86
C PRO A 128 4.88 -10.20 -6.27
N GLN A 129 3.88 -9.53 -5.70
CA GLN A 129 3.67 -8.09 -5.81
C GLN A 129 3.47 -7.51 -4.40
N LEU A 130 3.76 -6.23 -4.23
CA LEU A 130 3.51 -5.51 -3.00
C LEU A 130 2.28 -4.62 -3.15
N LEU A 131 1.35 -4.76 -2.20
CA LEU A 131 0.16 -3.93 -2.10
C LEU A 131 0.31 -2.94 -0.94
N ASP A 132 -0.10 -1.70 -1.16
CA ASP A 132 -0.28 -0.70 -0.10
C ASP A 132 -1.51 -1.07 0.76
N GLU A 133 -1.69 -0.38 1.89
CA GLU A 133 -2.79 -0.60 2.84
C GLU A 133 -4.18 -0.45 2.20
N ASP A 134 -4.29 0.35 1.14
CA ASP A 134 -5.54 0.53 0.38
C ASP A 134 -5.77 -0.51 -0.73
N GLY A 135 -4.88 -1.51 -0.83
CA GLY A 135 -4.91 -2.57 -1.84
C GLY A 135 -4.41 -2.14 -3.21
N SER A 136 -3.92 -0.91 -3.37
CA SER A 136 -3.27 -0.49 -4.60
C SER A 136 -1.91 -1.16 -4.76
N VAL A 137 -1.51 -1.40 -6.01
CA VAL A 137 -0.23 -2.03 -6.31
C VAL A 137 0.88 -1.01 -6.18
N PHE A 138 1.81 -1.28 -5.26
CA PHE A 138 3.04 -0.51 -5.08
C PHE A 138 4.15 -0.99 -6.03
N LEU A 139 4.37 -2.31 -6.09
CA LEU A 139 5.41 -2.94 -6.90
C LEU A 139 4.89 -4.23 -7.52
N THR A 140 4.96 -4.33 -8.85
CA THR A 140 4.81 -5.60 -9.58
C THR A 140 6.16 -5.94 -10.19
N VAL A 141 6.61 -7.18 -9.98
CA VAL A 141 7.91 -7.66 -10.47
C VAL A 141 7.81 -8.17 -11.91
N SER A 142 6.61 -8.58 -12.35
CA SER A 142 6.35 -9.03 -13.71
C SER A 142 5.92 -7.87 -14.64
N ASP A 143 6.19 -8.03 -15.93
CA ASP A 143 5.53 -7.31 -17.01
C ASP A 143 4.37 -8.16 -17.59
N ALA A 144 3.89 -7.79 -18.79
CA ALA A 144 2.78 -8.47 -19.46
C ALA A 144 3.12 -9.89 -19.95
N ASP A 145 4.41 -10.21 -20.10
CA ASP A 145 4.90 -11.47 -20.63
C ASP A 145 5.50 -12.37 -19.52
N GLY A 146 5.70 -11.85 -18.31
CA GLY A 146 6.22 -12.59 -17.16
C GLY A 146 7.28 -11.79 -16.41
N PRO A 147 8.26 -12.42 -15.73
CA PRO A 147 9.36 -11.67 -15.15
C PRO A 147 10.19 -11.04 -16.29
N PRO A 148 10.76 -9.84 -16.10
CA PRO A 148 11.51 -9.15 -17.14
C PRO A 148 12.63 -10.05 -17.69
N ALA A 149 12.68 -10.19 -19.01
CA ALA A 149 13.69 -11.01 -19.67
C ALA A 149 15.11 -10.48 -19.39
N GLY A 150 16.03 -11.33 -18.91
CA GLY A 150 17.41 -10.97 -18.58
C GLY A 150 17.89 -11.59 -17.27
N ASP A 151 18.75 -10.87 -16.55
CA ASP A 151 19.33 -11.30 -15.25
C ASP A 151 18.29 -11.35 -14.10
N GLY A 152 17.00 -11.22 -14.41
CA GLY A 152 15.90 -11.32 -13.45
C GLY A 152 15.83 -10.16 -12.45
N GLY A 153 16.54 -9.06 -12.69
CA GLY A 153 16.56 -7.90 -11.80
C GLY A 153 16.14 -6.60 -12.48
N GLY A 154 15.85 -5.60 -11.66
CA GLY A 154 15.47 -4.26 -12.12
C GLY A 154 15.47 -3.23 -11.02
N VAL A 155 15.12 -1.99 -11.39
CA VAL A 155 15.06 -0.84 -10.48
C VAL A 155 13.73 -0.13 -10.64
N VAL A 156 13.05 0.12 -9.53
CA VAL A 156 11.85 0.95 -9.47
C VAL A 156 12.18 2.25 -8.73
N MET A 157 11.92 3.37 -9.39
CA MET A 157 12.12 4.69 -8.78
C MET A 157 10.92 5.04 -7.90
N TRP A 158 11.13 5.18 -6.59
CA TRP A 158 10.12 5.59 -5.64
C TRP A 158 10.29 7.05 -5.21
N ARG A 159 9.16 7.71 -4.91
CA ARG A 159 9.12 9.08 -4.42
C ARG A 159 8.15 9.21 -3.26
N ASP A 160 8.63 9.72 -2.13
CA ASP A 160 7.76 10.10 -1.00
C ASP A 160 6.81 11.25 -1.36
N HIS A 161 7.17 12.05 -2.37
CA HIS A 161 6.44 13.24 -2.78
C HIS A 161 6.38 13.38 -4.31
N TRP A 162 5.23 13.82 -4.83
CA TRP A 162 4.97 13.97 -6.26
C TRP A 162 5.75 15.12 -6.93
N TRP A 163 6.46 15.96 -6.16
CA TRP A 163 7.17 17.12 -6.69
C TRP A 163 8.38 16.69 -7.52
N PRO A 164 8.61 17.24 -8.73
CA PRO A 164 9.69 16.83 -9.63
C PRO A 164 11.12 16.85 -9.04
N TRP A 165 11.34 17.71 -8.06
CA TRP A 165 12.62 17.93 -7.35
C TRP A 165 12.72 17.20 -6.01
N SER A 166 11.77 16.32 -5.66
CA SER A 166 11.97 15.45 -4.49
C SER A 166 13.15 14.53 -4.75
N ASP A 167 13.91 14.26 -3.71
CA ASP A 167 14.85 13.14 -3.71
C ASP A 167 14.11 11.84 -4.06
N ARG A 168 14.84 10.89 -4.65
CA ARG A 168 14.28 9.63 -5.15
C ARG A 168 14.99 8.48 -4.47
N THR A 169 14.19 7.60 -3.90
CA THR A 169 14.68 6.34 -3.38
C THR A 169 14.56 5.31 -4.49
N GLU A 170 15.61 4.52 -4.70
CA GLU A 170 15.61 3.48 -5.72
C GLU A 170 15.33 2.14 -5.05
N ILE A 171 14.42 1.34 -5.59
CA ILE A 171 14.14 -0.01 -5.09
C ILE A 171 14.71 -0.97 -6.12
N TYR A 172 15.80 -1.62 -5.75
CA TYR A 172 16.40 -2.67 -6.55
C TYR A 172 15.68 -3.98 -6.23
N PHE A 173 15.44 -4.78 -7.26
CA PHE A 173 14.89 -6.12 -7.11
C PHE A 173 15.67 -7.14 -7.93
N ALA A 174 15.68 -8.38 -7.45
CA ALA A 174 16.29 -9.51 -8.13
C ALA A 174 15.45 -10.77 -7.90
N VAL A 175 15.18 -11.50 -8.97
CA VAL A 175 14.57 -12.83 -8.94
C VAL A 175 15.63 -13.83 -8.45
N ASP A 176 15.20 -14.74 -7.58
CA ASP A 176 16.00 -15.84 -7.01
C ASP A 176 17.24 -15.40 -6.19
N GLY A 177 17.21 -14.19 -5.62
CA GLY A 177 18.31 -13.72 -4.78
C GLY A 177 18.12 -12.31 -4.26
N GLN A 178 19.17 -11.78 -3.64
CA GLN A 178 19.23 -10.38 -3.26
C GLN A 178 19.84 -9.55 -4.39
N PRO A 179 19.37 -8.31 -4.62
CA PRO A 179 19.95 -7.42 -5.62
C PRO A 179 21.42 -7.15 -5.31
N THR A 180 22.26 -7.16 -6.34
CA THR A 180 23.68 -6.78 -6.19
C THR A 180 23.80 -5.27 -6.33
N LEU A 181 24.21 -4.61 -5.25
CA LEU A 181 24.46 -3.16 -5.22
C LEU A 181 25.91 -2.85 -5.58
N ALA A 182 26.15 -1.62 -6.01
CA ALA A 182 27.51 -1.10 -6.18
C ALA A 182 28.22 -1.02 -4.80
N PRO A 183 29.56 -1.16 -4.75
CA PRO A 183 30.29 -1.29 -3.48
C PRO A 183 30.25 -0.05 -2.58
N ASP A 184 29.94 1.11 -3.14
CA ASP A 184 29.77 2.41 -2.47
C ASP A 184 28.31 2.73 -2.11
N VAL A 185 27.36 1.90 -2.58
CA VAL A 185 25.93 2.10 -2.35
C VAL A 185 25.46 1.29 -1.15
N GLU A 186 24.97 1.98 -0.11
CA GLU A 186 24.40 1.36 1.07
C GLU A 186 22.89 1.13 0.89
N GLY A 187 22.49 -0.14 0.88
CA GLY A 187 21.09 -0.54 0.85
C GLY A 187 20.45 -0.57 2.24
N GLN A 188 19.16 -0.24 2.32
CA GLN A 188 18.32 -0.33 3.50
C GLN A 188 17.10 -1.24 3.23
N ASP A 189 16.46 -1.70 4.30
CA ASP A 189 15.20 -2.46 4.23
C ASP A 189 15.26 -3.68 3.29
N ALA A 190 16.36 -4.44 3.34
CA ALA A 190 16.50 -5.66 2.55
C ALA A 190 15.46 -6.70 2.96
N VAL A 191 14.58 -7.08 2.04
CA VAL A 191 13.51 -8.07 2.28
C VAL A 191 13.49 -9.12 1.18
N THR A 192 12.96 -10.30 1.48
CA THR A 192 12.74 -11.36 0.51
C THR A 192 11.27 -11.75 0.53
N ILE A 193 10.61 -11.74 -0.62
CA ILE A 193 9.21 -12.11 -0.78
C ILE A 193 9.10 -13.31 -1.74
N SER A 194 8.07 -14.13 -1.57
CA SER A 194 7.87 -15.34 -2.38
C SER A 194 6.46 -15.41 -2.95
N GLY A 195 6.36 -15.99 -4.14
CA GLY A 195 5.12 -16.36 -4.81
C GLY A 195 5.24 -17.73 -5.47
N PRO A 196 4.15 -18.30 -5.99
CA PRO A 196 4.17 -19.58 -6.69
C PRO A 196 5.16 -19.63 -7.87
N ALA A 197 5.41 -18.49 -8.53
CA ALA A 197 6.31 -18.41 -9.68
C ALA A 197 7.79 -18.23 -9.32
N GLY A 198 8.12 -17.82 -8.09
CA GLY A 198 9.51 -17.59 -7.69
C GLY A 198 9.68 -16.76 -6.42
N VAL A 199 10.94 -16.45 -6.12
CA VAL A 199 11.34 -15.64 -4.97
C VAL A 199 11.96 -14.34 -5.47
N VAL A 200 11.72 -13.23 -4.79
CA VAL A 200 12.25 -11.91 -5.16
C VAL A 200 12.88 -11.25 -3.93
N GLY A 201 14.14 -10.86 -4.03
CA GLY A 201 14.79 -9.99 -3.07
C GLY A 201 14.59 -8.53 -3.46
N LEU A 202 14.34 -7.68 -2.48
CA LEU A 202 14.18 -6.24 -2.63
C LEU A 202 15.16 -5.52 -1.69
N VAL A 203 15.75 -4.43 -2.15
CA VAL A 203 16.52 -3.52 -1.30
C VAL A 203 16.26 -2.08 -1.72
N ALA A 204 16.02 -1.22 -0.74
CA ALA A 204 15.86 0.21 -0.96
C ALA A 204 17.22 0.91 -0.89
N VAL A 205 17.44 1.89 -1.75
CA VAL A 205 18.66 2.68 -1.83
C VAL A 205 18.28 4.15 -1.70
N PRO A 206 18.65 4.82 -0.60
CA PRO A 206 18.27 6.19 -0.36
C PRO A 206 18.94 7.13 -1.39
N PRO A 207 18.34 8.30 -1.63
CA PRO A 207 18.91 9.27 -2.56
C PRO A 207 20.32 9.72 -2.14
N GLY A 208 21.25 9.70 -3.10
CA GLY A 208 22.60 10.22 -2.92
C GLY A 208 23.56 9.29 -2.19
N SER A 209 23.20 8.02 -2.03
CA SER A 209 24.12 6.92 -1.70
C SER A 209 25.16 6.69 -2.79
#